data_AF-A0A2S8GTK1-F1
#
_entry.id   AF-A0A2S8GTK1-F1
#
_cell.length_a   1.000
_cell.length_b   1.000
_cell.length_c   1.000
_cell.angle_alpha   90.00
_cell.angle_beta   90.00
_cell.angle_gamma   90.00
#
_symmetry.space_group_name_H-M   'P 1'
#
loop_
_entity.id
_entity.type
_entity.pdbx_description
1 polymer ?
#
loop_
_entity_poly.entity_id
_entity_poly.type
_entity_poly.pdbx_seq_one_letter_code
_entity_poly.pdbx_strand_id
1 'polypeptide(L)'
;MLLRYLVSNFLQQQGQSVVRDLVSQQTGQDVAPEDVPKPDVVVLFALGVESAGLKEKLSSTAAVNMEGRKITVGKLGELVVGVVESGVGRKAAAAAARDVIDIISPKYVVSAGFAGGLVSELKRGHVVMPNRVIDLNGSETVIPLNLTEEQIEATQGLTVGTLLTVDRIIGEVAEKRSLGEKHSAVAVDMETLAIAKACEEKGTKLISVRIISDAVDQPLPKDLEKMMSQKTTSGMIGAAAATIFNRPGSVKDMWNLNSMANKASDLLAGFLVGVLPQLDSAVRGESP
;
A
#
# COMPACT_ATOMS: atom_id res chain seq x y z
N MET A 1 -26.18 -14.53 -12.32
CA MET A 1 -25.29 -14.51 -13.50
C MET A 1 -25.50 -13.28 -14.41
N LEU A 2 -26.18 -12.23 -13.91
CA LEU A 2 -26.59 -11.04 -14.67
C LEU A 2 -25.87 -9.74 -14.24
N LEU A 3 -24.80 -9.85 -13.43
CA LEU A 3 -24.17 -8.72 -12.74
C LEU A 3 -22.65 -8.66 -12.92
N ARG A 4 -22.12 -9.39 -13.92
CA ARG A 4 -20.67 -9.59 -14.09
C ARG A 4 -19.99 -8.62 -15.03
N TYR A 5 -20.72 -7.69 -15.62
CA TYR A 5 -20.15 -6.74 -16.57
C TYR A 5 -21.15 -5.63 -16.90
N LEU A 6 -21.04 -4.50 -16.20
CA LEU A 6 -21.41 -3.19 -16.75
C LEU A 6 -20.23 -2.61 -17.58
N VAL A 7 -19.45 -3.48 -18.21
CA VAL A 7 -18.16 -3.16 -18.88
C VAL A 7 -17.89 -4.10 -20.10
N SER A 8 -18.83 -4.89 -20.65
CA SER A 8 -18.51 -5.72 -21.84
C SER A 8 -19.27 -5.25 -23.08
N ASN A 9 -18.96 -4.03 -23.50
CA ASN A 9 -19.01 -3.55 -24.89
C ASN A 9 -18.81 -2.03 -24.86
N PHE A 10 -17.59 -1.53 -25.09
CA PHE A 10 -17.36 -0.29 -25.87
C PHE A 10 -15.87 0.11 -25.99
N LEU A 11 -14.93 -0.85 -26.04
CA LEU A 11 -13.51 -0.53 -26.24
C LEU A 11 -13.17 -0.52 -27.73
N GLN A 12 -13.71 0.49 -28.42
CA GLN A 12 -13.15 1.03 -29.67
C GLN A 12 -13.75 2.42 -29.91
N GLN A 13 -13.24 3.44 -29.22
CA GLN A 13 -13.04 4.77 -29.80
C GLN A 13 -12.22 5.67 -28.86
N GLN A 14 -10.96 5.84 -29.27
CA GLN A 14 -10.14 7.05 -29.21
C GLN A 14 -10.35 8.03 -28.05
N GLY A 15 -9.26 8.22 -27.29
CA GLY A 15 -9.07 9.43 -26.51
C GLY A 15 -9.10 10.67 -27.40
N GLN A 16 -9.97 11.62 -27.05
CA GLN A 16 -9.86 13.05 -27.37
C GLN A 16 -11.00 13.86 -26.70
N SER A 17 -11.05 13.88 -25.35
CA SER A 17 -11.88 14.87 -24.61
C SER A 17 -11.58 14.98 -23.11
N VAL A 18 -10.44 14.47 -22.65
CA VAL A 18 -10.09 14.11 -21.25
C VAL A 18 -10.36 15.17 -20.14
N VAL A 19 -10.80 16.40 -20.44
CA VAL A 19 -10.98 17.46 -19.42
C VAL A 19 -12.18 18.39 -19.60
N ARG A 20 -12.90 18.47 -20.72
CA ARG A 20 -13.80 19.64 -20.88
C ARG A 20 -15.00 19.69 -19.91
N ASP A 21 -15.49 18.54 -19.44
CA ASP A 21 -16.67 18.46 -18.58
C ASP A 21 -16.38 18.11 -17.11
N LEU A 22 -15.18 17.59 -16.78
CA LEU A 22 -14.72 17.40 -15.38
C LEU A 22 -14.54 18.73 -14.62
N VAL A 23 -14.62 19.85 -15.32
CA VAL A 23 -14.26 21.20 -14.86
C VAL A 23 -15.47 22.03 -14.42
N SER A 24 -16.72 21.61 -14.65
CA SER A 24 -17.83 22.57 -14.51
C SER A 24 -18.45 22.73 -13.12
N GLN A 25 -18.39 21.78 -12.17
CA GLN A 25 -18.98 22.01 -10.84
C GLN A 25 -18.22 21.33 -9.69
N GLN A 26 -17.89 22.12 -8.67
CA GLN A 26 -17.48 21.64 -7.35
C GLN A 26 -18.55 20.71 -6.76
N THR A 27 -18.09 19.88 -5.82
CA THR A 27 -18.84 19.10 -4.80
C THR A 27 -19.24 17.69 -5.18
N GLY A 28 -18.64 16.71 -4.48
CA GLY A 28 -19.34 15.59 -3.84
C GLY A 28 -20.36 14.76 -4.61
N GLN A 29 -20.36 14.74 -5.93
CA GLN A 29 -21.26 13.92 -6.74
C GLN A 29 -20.56 12.65 -7.24
N ASP A 30 -21.29 11.53 -7.17
CA ASP A 30 -20.89 10.24 -7.72
C ASP A 30 -20.69 10.36 -9.24
N VAL A 31 -19.44 10.23 -9.67
CA VAL A 31 -19.07 10.14 -11.10
C VAL A 31 -19.51 8.78 -11.60
N ALA A 32 -20.17 8.73 -12.76
CA ALA A 32 -20.58 7.48 -13.38
C ALA A 32 -19.34 6.60 -13.66
N PRO A 33 -19.35 5.29 -13.31
CA PRO A 33 -18.18 4.43 -13.45
C PRO A 33 -17.53 4.42 -14.84
N GLU A 34 -18.33 4.63 -15.89
CA GLU A 34 -17.93 4.68 -17.29
C GLU A 34 -17.05 5.88 -17.66
N ASP A 35 -17.14 6.98 -16.92
CA ASP A 35 -16.41 8.22 -17.20
C ASP A 35 -15.05 8.28 -16.48
N VAL A 36 -14.77 7.30 -15.63
CA VAL A 36 -13.55 7.26 -14.83
C VAL A 36 -12.44 6.58 -15.65
N PRO A 37 -11.33 7.28 -15.93
CA PRO A 37 -10.27 6.71 -16.73
C PRO A 37 -9.66 5.49 -16.03
N LYS A 38 -9.44 4.42 -16.81
CA LYS A 38 -8.90 3.17 -16.32
C LYS A 38 -7.44 3.35 -15.88
N PRO A 39 -7.08 3.10 -14.60
CA PRO A 39 -5.71 3.27 -14.15
C PRO A 39 -4.82 2.11 -14.63
N ASP A 40 -3.69 2.46 -15.24
CA ASP A 40 -2.63 1.50 -15.60
C ASP A 40 -1.82 1.06 -14.38
N VAL A 41 -1.83 1.85 -13.31
CA VAL A 41 -1.16 1.56 -12.03
C VAL A 41 -2.17 1.65 -10.89
N VAL A 42 -2.26 0.59 -10.09
CA VAL A 42 -3.10 0.59 -8.89
C VAL A 42 -2.24 0.35 -7.65
N VAL A 43 -2.35 1.26 -6.68
CA VAL A 43 -1.67 1.21 -5.39
C VAL A 43 -2.61 0.63 -4.33
N LEU A 44 -2.18 -0.45 -3.70
CA LEU A 44 -2.85 -1.09 -2.58
C LEU A 44 -2.21 -0.63 -1.27
N PHE A 45 -3.04 -0.16 -0.34
CA PHE A 45 -2.66 0.16 1.04
C PHE A 45 -3.52 -0.67 2.00
N ALA A 46 -2.98 -1.05 3.17
CA ALA A 46 -3.78 -1.78 4.15
C ALA A 46 -4.77 -0.84 4.87
N LEU A 47 -4.34 0.40 5.14
CA LEU A 47 -5.07 1.37 5.96
C LEU A 47 -5.23 2.72 5.26
N GLY A 48 -6.32 3.42 5.59
CA GLY A 48 -6.58 4.78 5.09
C GLY A 48 -5.45 5.77 5.39
N VAL A 49 -4.85 5.69 6.59
CA VAL A 49 -3.71 6.55 6.97
C VAL A 49 -2.50 6.37 6.05
N GLU A 50 -2.24 5.17 5.53
CA GLU A 50 -1.13 4.92 4.61
C GLU A 50 -1.41 5.51 3.22
N SER A 51 -2.69 5.51 2.80
CA SER A 51 -3.11 6.02 1.50
C SER A 51 -3.32 7.53 1.47
N ALA A 52 -3.52 8.16 2.63
CA ALA A 52 -3.94 9.55 2.75
C ALA A 52 -2.98 10.51 2.04
N GLY A 53 -1.68 10.42 2.34
CA GLY A 53 -0.68 11.27 1.71
C GLY A 53 -0.64 11.14 0.20
N LEU A 54 -0.77 9.92 -0.36
CA LEU A 54 -0.79 9.74 -1.82
C LEU A 54 -2.05 10.35 -2.44
N LYS A 55 -3.23 10.11 -1.83
CA LYS A 55 -4.51 10.65 -2.32
C LYS A 55 -4.49 12.17 -2.39
N GLU A 56 -3.86 12.85 -1.42
CA GLU A 56 -3.70 14.32 -1.44
C GLU A 56 -2.78 14.82 -2.56
N LYS A 57 -1.87 13.99 -3.08
CA LYS A 57 -1.00 14.33 -4.20
C LYS A 57 -1.64 14.11 -5.57
N LEU A 58 -2.78 13.44 -5.62
CA LEU A 58 -3.50 13.21 -6.87
C LEU A 58 -4.39 14.41 -7.22
N SER A 59 -4.43 14.77 -8.50
CA SER A 59 -5.40 15.72 -9.05
C SER A 59 -6.57 15.00 -9.71
N SER A 60 -7.68 15.73 -9.95
CA SER A 60 -8.85 15.19 -10.68
C SER A 60 -9.37 13.87 -10.11
N THR A 61 -9.48 13.80 -8.79
CA THR A 61 -9.84 12.55 -8.10
C THR A 61 -11.33 12.26 -8.19
N ALA A 62 -11.69 11.03 -8.51
CA ALA A 62 -13.03 10.48 -8.39
C ALA A 62 -12.99 9.20 -7.55
N ALA A 63 -14.08 8.90 -6.84
CA ALA A 63 -14.20 7.64 -6.11
C ALA A 63 -15.30 6.78 -6.69
N VAL A 64 -15.02 5.48 -6.85
CA VAL A 64 -15.94 4.50 -7.45
C VAL A 64 -16.04 3.29 -6.53
N ASN A 65 -17.21 2.65 -6.48
CA ASN A 65 -17.38 1.38 -5.80
C ASN A 65 -17.14 0.22 -6.76
N MET A 66 -16.27 -0.71 -6.37
CA MET A 66 -15.85 -1.90 -7.10
C MET A 66 -16.08 -3.13 -6.21
N GLU A 67 -17.16 -3.89 -6.46
CA GLU A 67 -17.50 -5.11 -5.71
C GLU A 67 -17.43 -4.94 -4.17
N GLY A 68 -18.00 -3.84 -3.67
CA GLY A 68 -18.01 -3.52 -2.24
C GLY A 68 -16.70 -2.93 -1.69
N ARG A 69 -15.71 -2.61 -2.54
CA ARG A 69 -14.54 -1.80 -2.18
C ARG A 69 -14.55 -0.46 -2.88
N LYS A 70 -14.12 0.58 -2.17
CA LYS A 70 -13.95 1.91 -2.75
C LYS A 70 -12.58 2.01 -3.42
N ILE A 71 -12.54 2.37 -4.69
CA ILE A 71 -11.33 2.82 -5.38
C ILE A 71 -11.36 4.34 -5.52
N THR A 72 -10.24 4.99 -5.24
CA THR A 72 -10.03 6.40 -5.60
C THR A 72 -9.16 6.44 -6.83
N VAL A 73 -9.66 6.99 -7.93
CA VAL A 73 -8.89 7.18 -9.16
C VAL A 73 -8.53 8.65 -9.28
N GLY A 74 -7.28 8.96 -9.60
CA GLY A 74 -6.83 10.32 -9.82
C GLY A 74 -5.64 10.36 -10.75
N LYS A 75 -5.11 11.56 -10.98
CA LYS A 75 -3.95 11.79 -11.83
C LYS A 75 -2.73 12.20 -11.02
N LEU A 76 -1.58 11.66 -11.37
CA LEU A 76 -0.27 12.12 -10.95
C LEU A 76 0.48 12.60 -12.21
N GLY A 77 0.41 13.89 -12.52
CA GLY A 77 0.74 14.38 -13.85
C GLY A 77 -0.24 13.79 -14.88
N GLU A 78 0.28 13.12 -15.91
CA GLU A 78 -0.55 12.43 -16.91
C GLU A 78 -0.88 10.97 -16.56
N LEU A 79 -0.21 10.41 -15.55
CA LEU A 79 -0.44 9.03 -15.11
C LEU A 79 -1.77 8.94 -14.36
N VAL A 80 -2.66 8.04 -14.80
CA VAL A 80 -3.89 7.69 -14.09
C VAL A 80 -3.58 6.61 -13.05
N VAL A 81 -3.77 6.95 -11.78
CA VAL A 81 -3.47 6.10 -10.62
C VAL A 81 -4.76 5.71 -9.91
N GLY A 82 -4.93 4.42 -9.67
CA GLY A 82 -5.96 3.90 -8.77
C GLY A 82 -5.39 3.68 -7.37
N VAL A 83 -6.16 3.99 -6.34
CA VAL A 83 -5.80 3.78 -4.93
C VAL A 83 -6.90 2.97 -4.26
N VAL A 84 -6.52 1.82 -3.70
CA VAL A 84 -7.45 0.90 -3.01
C VAL A 84 -6.92 0.61 -1.60
N GLU A 85 -7.81 0.71 -0.63
CA GLU A 85 -7.56 0.26 0.74
C GLU A 85 -7.99 -1.20 0.86
N SER A 86 -7.04 -2.12 0.99
CA SER A 86 -7.30 -3.56 1.02
C SER A 86 -7.88 -4.05 2.34
N GLY A 87 -7.63 -3.31 3.43
CA GLY A 87 -7.76 -3.82 4.79
C GLY A 87 -6.53 -4.61 5.24
N VAL A 88 -6.43 -4.81 6.56
CA VAL A 88 -5.30 -5.45 7.23
C VAL A 88 -5.34 -6.97 7.09
N GLY A 89 -4.16 -7.55 6.88
CA GLY A 89 -3.90 -8.98 6.85
C GLY A 89 -4.05 -9.64 5.48
N ARG A 90 -3.38 -10.79 5.34
CA ARG A 90 -3.25 -11.56 4.09
C ARG A 90 -4.56 -11.79 3.33
N LYS A 91 -5.63 -12.17 4.04
CA LYS A 91 -6.91 -12.51 3.40
C LYS A 91 -7.52 -11.30 2.69
N ALA A 92 -7.54 -10.15 3.36
CA ALA A 92 -8.10 -8.92 2.82
C ALA A 92 -7.23 -8.40 1.67
N ALA A 93 -5.91 -8.43 1.85
CA ALA A 93 -4.92 -8.06 0.85
C ALA A 93 -4.99 -8.89 -0.44
N ALA A 94 -5.01 -10.23 -0.33
CA ALA A 94 -5.13 -11.11 -1.50
C ALA A 94 -6.46 -10.92 -2.24
N ALA A 95 -7.57 -10.76 -1.51
CA ALA A 95 -8.87 -10.51 -2.12
C ALA A 95 -8.89 -9.18 -2.88
N ALA A 96 -8.36 -8.11 -2.27
CA ALA A 96 -8.28 -6.80 -2.93
C ALA A 96 -7.39 -6.85 -4.19
N ALA A 97 -6.23 -7.52 -4.12
CA ALA A 97 -5.35 -7.66 -5.28
C ALA A 97 -6.02 -8.43 -6.43
N ARG A 98 -6.67 -9.56 -6.15
CA ARG A 98 -7.39 -10.33 -7.18
C ARG A 98 -8.52 -9.53 -7.81
N ASP A 99 -9.32 -8.83 -6.99
CA ASP A 99 -10.45 -8.05 -7.51
C ASP A 99 -9.98 -6.85 -8.33
N VAL A 100 -8.91 -6.17 -7.91
CA VAL A 100 -8.26 -5.13 -8.72
C VAL A 100 -7.78 -5.69 -10.06
N ILE A 101 -7.11 -6.83 -10.06
CA ILE A 101 -6.57 -7.42 -11.30
C ILE A 101 -7.70 -7.88 -12.24
N ASP A 102 -8.74 -8.52 -11.69
CA ASP A 102 -9.83 -9.09 -12.49
C ASP A 102 -10.77 -8.01 -13.04
N ILE A 103 -10.95 -6.90 -12.33
CA ILE A 103 -11.89 -5.84 -12.72
C ILE A 103 -11.19 -4.71 -13.47
N ILE A 104 -10.03 -4.27 -12.96
CA ILE A 104 -9.29 -3.13 -13.51
C ILE A 104 -8.19 -3.62 -14.44
N SER A 105 -7.63 -4.81 -14.29
CA SER A 105 -6.52 -5.30 -15.13
C SER A 105 -5.40 -4.24 -15.32
N PRO A 106 -4.83 -3.70 -14.22
CA PRO A 106 -3.74 -2.74 -14.31
C PRO A 106 -2.48 -3.41 -14.83
N LYS A 107 -1.56 -2.63 -15.39
CA LYS A 107 -0.24 -3.11 -15.82
C LYS A 107 0.68 -3.32 -14.63
N TYR A 108 0.55 -2.49 -13.59
CA TYR A 108 1.26 -2.63 -12.32
C TYR A 108 0.31 -2.58 -11.13
N VAL A 109 0.52 -3.49 -10.19
CA VAL A 109 0.09 -3.35 -8.80
C VAL A 109 1.26 -2.83 -7.98
N VAL A 110 1.00 -1.88 -7.10
CA VAL A 110 1.98 -1.36 -6.14
C VAL A 110 1.49 -1.70 -4.74
N SER A 111 2.23 -2.52 -4.02
CA SER A 111 1.96 -2.86 -2.62
C SER A 111 2.69 -1.88 -1.71
N ALA A 112 1.96 -0.89 -1.19
CA ALA A 112 2.54 0.21 -0.41
C ALA A 112 2.01 0.24 1.02
N GLY A 113 2.84 0.67 1.97
CA GLY A 113 2.41 0.87 3.35
C GLY A 113 3.55 0.86 4.35
N PHE A 114 3.20 0.66 5.62
CA PHE A 114 4.14 0.65 6.73
C PHE A 114 4.77 -0.74 6.92
N ALA A 115 5.96 -0.78 7.53
CA ALA A 115 6.62 -2.00 7.96
C ALA A 115 7.45 -1.77 9.23
N GLY A 116 7.60 -2.82 10.03
CA GLY A 116 8.53 -2.85 11.15
C GLY A 116 9.95 -3.16 10.67
N GLY A 117 10.96 -2.46 11.17
CA GLY A 117 12.36 -2.78 10.91
C GLY A 117 12.82 -4.01 11.71
N LEU A 118 13.58 -4.90 11.08
CA LEU A 118 14.17 -6.09 11.69
C LEU A 118 15.70 -6.02 11.83
N VAL A 119 16.34 -4.99 11.26
CA VAL A 119 17.80 -4.79 11.28
C VAL A 119 18.16 -3.39 11.80
N SER A 120 19.37 -3.23 12.33
CA SER A 120 19.82 -2.01 13.02
C SER A 120 20.02 -0.80 12.09
N GLU A 121 20.25 -1.06 10.82
CA GLU A 121 20.52 -0.06 9.79
C GLU A 121 19.23 0.69 9.39
N LEU A 122 18.08 0.05 9.59
CA LEU A 122 16.77 0.62 9.26
C LEU A 122 16.23 1.47 10.39
N LYS A 123 16.07 2.77 10.08
CA LYS A 123 15.49 3.76 10.98
C LYS A 123 14.09 4.13 10.52
N ARG A 124 13.31 4.75 11.41
CA ARG A 124 12.00 5.31 11.04
C ARG A 124 12.12 6.23 9.84
N GLY A 125 11.19 6.11 8.90
CA GLY A 125 11.19 6.90 7.67
C GLY A 125 12.18 6.41 6.60
N HIS A 126 12.97 5.38 6.85
CA HIS A 126 13.69 4.69 5.77
C HIS A 126 12.69 3.93 4.89
N VAL A 127 13.02 3.80 3.61
CA VAL A 127 12.22 3.10 2.61
C VAL A 127 12.84 1.73 2.36
N VAL A 128 11.99 0.71 2.30
CA VAL A 128 12.35 -0.64 1.86
C VAL A 128 11.60 -0.95 0.57
N MET A 129 12.34 -1.28 -0.47
CA MET A 129 11.79 -1.85 -1.71
C MET A 129 12.22 -3.31 -1.77
N PRO A 130 11.37 -4.27 -1.36
CA PRO A 130 11.80 -5.65 -1.28
C PRO A 130 11.92 -6.28 -2.66
N ASN A 131 13.02 -7.01 -2.88
CA ASN A 131 13.23 -7.85 -4.06
C ASN A 131 12.78 -9.31 -3.82
N ARG A 132 12.51 -9.67 -2.57
CA ARG A 132 12.01 -10.97 -2.16
C ARG A 132 11.08 -10.81 -0.96
N VAL A 133 9.95 -11.53 -0.99
CA VAL A 133 9.00 -11.57 0.12
C VAL A 133 8.75 -13.00 0.56
N ILE A 134 8.67 -13.23 1.87
CA ILE A 134 8.55 -14.56 2.46
C ILE A 134 7.56 -14.61 3.62
N ASP A 135 7.19 -15.80 4.08
CA ASP A 135 6.53 -15.99 5.37
C ASP A 135 7.28 -16.96 6.31
N LEU A 136 6.71 -17.13 7.51
CA LEU A 136 7.23 -18.03 8.55
C LEU A 136 7.22 -19.52 8.13
N ASN A 137 6.44 -19.89 7.12
CA ASN A 137 6.28 -21.26 6.64
C ASN A 137 7.19 -21.57 5.44
N GLY A 138 7.98 -20.61 4.98
CA GLY A 138 8.88 -20.76 3.83
C GLY A 138 8.22 -20.51 2.48
N SER A 139 6.98 -20.01 2.42
CA SER A 139 6.42 -19.52 1.16
C SER A 139 7.17 -18.27 0.74
N GLU A 140 7.47 -18.15 -0.55
CA GLU A 140 8.23 -17.02 -1.08
C GLU A 140 7.76 -16.57 -2.47
N THR A 141 8.01 -15.28 -2.78
CA THR A 141 7.88 -14.70 -4.13
C THR A 141 9.03 -13.71 -4.34
N VAL A 142 9.63 -13.74 -5.54
CA VAL A 142 10.61 -12.73 -5.97
C VAL A 142 9.87 -11.56 -6.61
N ILE A 143 10.23 -10.34 -6.24
CA ILE A 143 9.70 -9.12 -6.85
C ILE A 143 10.85 -8.50 -7.65
N PRO A 144 10.84 -8.60 -8.99
CA PRO A 144 11.93 -8.05 -9.79
C PRO A 144 11.96 -6.52 -9.69
N LEU A 145 13.12 -5.97 -9.34
CA LEU A 145 13.38 -4.54 -9.29
C LEU A 145 14.44 -4.18 -10.33
N ASN A 146 14.21 -3.11 -11.09
CA ASN A 146 15.19 -2.58 -12.03
C ASN A 146 15.97 -1.43 -11.37
N LEU A 147 16.72 -1.76 -10.31
CA LEU A 147 17.56 -0.82 -9.58
C LEU A 147 18.99 -1.34 -9.57
N THR A 148 19.93 -0.48 -9.96
CA THR A 148 21.37 -0.75 -9.86
C THR A 148 21.87 -0.50 -8.42
N GLU A 149 23.00 -1.11 -8.06
CA GLU A 149 23.65 -0.86 -6.77
C GLU A 149 23.96 0.63 -6.59
N GLU A 150 24.44 1.30 -7.64
CA GLU A 150 24.71 2.75 -7.63
C GLU A 150 23.46 3.59 -7.32
N GLN A 151 22.30 3.24 -7.91
CA GLN A 151 21.03 3.93 -7.62
C GLN A 151 20.57 3.69 -6.18
N ILE A 152 20.79 2.48 -5.65
CA ILE A 152 20.45 2.15 -4.26
C ILE A 152 21.33 2.96 -3.31
N GLU A 153 22.66 2.96 -3.53
CA GLU A 153 23.62 3.70 -2.70
C GLU A 153 23.44 5.22 -2.77
N ALA A 154 23.09 5.75 -3.95
CA ALA A 154 22.80 7.17 -4.14
C ALA A 154 21.50 7.61 -3.47
N THR A 155 20.57 6.68 -3.16
CA THR A 155 19.29 7.00 -2.55
C THR A 155 19.36 6.84 -1.03
N GLN A 156 19.65 7.94 -0.34
CA GLN A 156 19.76 7.93 1.12
C GLN A 156 18.49 7.37 1.79
N GLY A 157 18.67 6.37 2.64
CA GLY A 157 17.58 5.76 3.40
C GLY A 157 16.75 4.75 2.61
N LEU A 158 17.15 4.39 1.39
CA LEU A 158 16.60 3.26 0.65
C LEU A 158 17.33 1.96 1.04
N THR A 159 16.58 0.87 1.15
CA THR A 159 17.14 -0.47 1.32
C THR A 159 16.37 -1.45 0.43
N VAL A 160 17.11 -2.32 -0.26
CA VAL A 160 16.55 -3.46 -0.99
C VAL A 160 16.90 -4.73 -0.23
N GLY A 161 15.91 -5.59 0.02
CA GLY A 161 16.15 -6.84 0.75
C GLY A 161 14.89 -7.66 0.96
N THR A 162 15.02 -8.73 1.76
CA THR A 162 13.90 -9.63 2.05
C THR A 162 12.90 -8.97 3.01
N LEU A 163 11.62 -8.98 2.64
CA LEU A 163 10.51 -8.62 3.53
C LEU A 163 9.83 -9.89 4.06
N LEU A 164 9.66 -9.97 5.38
CA LEU A 164 8.91 -11.03 6.03
C LEU A 164 7.45 -10.61 6.22
N THR A 165 6.50 -11.42 5.73
CA THR A 165 5.08 -11.24 6.01
C THR A 165 4.65 -12.17 7.15
N VAL A 166 3.97 -11.64 8.16
CA VAL A 166 3.44 -12.35 9.34
C VAL A 166 1.94 -12.07 9.52
N ASP A 167 1.28 -12.71 10.49
CA ASP A 167 -0.16 -12.54 10.71
C ASP A 167 -0.51 -11.67 11.93
N ARG A 168 0.50 -11.08 12.57
CA ARG A 168 0.35 -10.19 13.72
C ARG A 168 1.45 -9.14 13.77
N ILE A 169 1.24 -8.14 14.62
CA ILE A 169 2.26 -7.13 14.89
C ILE A 169 3.42 -7.75 15.67
N ILE A 170 4.65 -7.41 15.27
CA ILE A 170 5.87 -7.75 15.98
C ILE A 170 6.32 -6.54 16.79
N GLY A 171 5.97 -6.53 18.09
CA GLY A 171 6.21 -5.37 18.96
C GLY A 171 7.47 -5.45 19.80
N GLU A 172 7.95 -6.65 20.14
CA GLU A 172 9.07 -6.84 21.05
C GLU A 172 10.43 -6.78 20.34
N VAL A 173 11.37 -6.01 20.88
CA VAL A 173 12.71 -5.81 20.30
C VAL A 173 13.47 -7.12 20.11
N ALA A 174 13.41 -8.03 21.09
CA ALA A 174 14.07 -9.33 21.01
C ALA A 174 13.48 -10.19 19.89
N GLU A 175 12.16 -10.15 19.71
CA GLU A 175 11.48 -10.87 18.64
C GLU A 175 11.83 -10.31 17.26
N LYS A 176 11.84 -8.98 17.09
CA LYS A 176 12.24 -8.35 15.83
C LYS A 176 13.63 -8.79 15.39
N ARG A 177 14.61 -8.75 16.31
CA ARG A 177 15.98 -9.19 16.03
C ARG A 177 16.03 -10.67 15.65
N SER A 178 15.37 -11.52 16.44
CA SER A 178 15.31 -12.96 16.19
C SER A 178 14.71 -13.29 14.82
N LEU A 179 13.63 -12.62 14.43
CA LEU A 179 13.02 -12.79 13.11
C LEU A 179 13.93 -12.29 11.98
N GLY A 180 14.58 -11.13 12.15
CA GLY A 180 15.54 -10.60 11.19
C GLY A 180 16.68 -11.56 10.91
N GLU A 181 17.31 -12.08 11.98
CA GLU A 181 18.39 -13.05 11.90
C GLU A 181 17.93 -14.38 11.28
N LYS A 182 16.86 -14.97 11.82
CA LYS A 182 16.37 -16.30 11.41
C LYS A 182 15.95 -16.34 9.94
N HIS A 183 15.34 -15.27 9.44
CA HIS A 183 14.76 -15.22 8.11
C HIS A 183 15.59 -14.40 7.11
N SER A 184 16.73 -13.84 7.55
CA SER A 184 17.53 -12.89 6.75
C SER A 184 16.66 -11.78 6.15
N ALA A 185 15.71 -11.28 6.97
CA ALA A 185 14.71 -10.30 6.58
C ALA A 185 15.07 -8.93 7.15
N VAL A 186 14.96 -7.90 6.31
CA VAL A 186 15.27 -6.53 6.73
C VAL A 186 14.07 -5.85 7.39
N ALA A 187 12.85 -6.22 6.98
CA ALA A 187 11.63 -5.64 7.49
C ALA A 187 10.51 -6.68 7.60
N VAL A 188 9.43 -6.33 8.31
CA VAL A 188 8.24 -7.15 8.51
C VAL A 188 6.95 -6.39 8.22
N ASP A 189 6.00 -7.04 7.55
CA ASP A 189 4.65 -6.56 7.31
C ASP A 189 3.59 -7.67 7.48
N MET A 190 2.34 -7.40 7.12
CA MET A 190 1.22 -8.35 7.28
C MET A 190 0.50 -8.71 5.97
N GLU A 191 0.89 -8.12 4.84
CA GLU A 191 0.11 -8.18 3.60
C GLU A 191 0.91 -8.58 2.34
N THR A 192 2.17 -8.17 2.21
CA THR A 192 2.85 -8.12 0.90
C THR A 192 2.93 -9.47 0.22
N LEU A 193 3.29 -10.55 0.93
CA LEU A 193 3.36 -11.88 0.32
C LEU A 193 2.02 -12.31 -0.29
N ALA A 194 0.89 -11.97 0.35
CA ALA A 194 -0.43 -12.32 -0.14
C ALA A 194 -0.79 -11.56 -1.43
N ILE A 195 -0.39 -10.30 -1.53
CA ILE A 195 -0.51 -9.49 -2.76
C ILE A 195 0.42 -10.04 -3.85
N ALA A 196 1.66 -10.38 -3.50
CA ALA A 196 2.65 -10.95 -4.42
C ALA A 196 2.17 -12.27 -5.03
N LYS A 197 1.62 -13.16 -4.22
CA LYS A 197 1.02 -14.41 -4.71
C LYS A 197 -0.18 -14.17 -5.63
N ALA A 198 -1.06 -13.23 -5.29
CA ALA A 198 -2.19 -12.88 -6.17
C ALA A 198 -1.73 -12.30 -7.52
N CYS A 199 -0.67 -11.48 -7.53
CA CYS A 199 -0.10 -10.92 -8.75
C CYS A 199 0.60 -11.99 -9.59
N GLU A 200 1.38 -12.87 -8.96
CA GLU A 200 2.04 -14.03 -9.59
C GLU A 200 1.02 -14.98 -10.23
N GLU A 201 -0.05 -15.34 -9.51
CA GLU A 201 -1.16 -16.17 -10.00
C GLU A 201 -1.84 -15.59 -11.26
N LYS A 202 -1.87 -14.26 -11.40
CA LYS A 202 -2.57 -13.55 -12.48
C LYS A 202 -1.63 -12.99 -13.56
N GLY A 203 -0.32 -13.12 -13.39
CA GLY A 203 0.68 -12.57 -14.31
C GLY A 203 0.76 -11.04 -14.33
N THR A 204 0.34 -10.36 -13.25
CA THR A 204 0.41 -8.89 -13.14
C THR A 204 1.72 -8.48 -12.49
N LYS A 205 2.36 -7.42 -13.01
CA LYS A 205 3.61 -6.92 -12.43
C LYS A 205 3.37 -6.31 -11.06
N LEU A 206 4.27 -6.58 -10.13
CA LEU A 206 4.22 -6.04 -8.77
C LEU A 206 5.51 -5.25 -8.49
N ILE A 207 5.36 -4.12 -7.80
CA ILE A 207 6.42 -3.56 -6.96
C ILE A 207 5.90 -3.42 -5.52
N SER A 208 6.80 -3.43 -4.54
CA SER A 208 6.43 -3.09 -3.17
C SER A 208 7.30 -1.97 -2.64
N VAL A 209 6.68 -1.07 -1.88
CA VAL A 209 7.32 0.09 -1.26
C VAL A 209 6.85 0.15 0.19
N ARG A 210 7.78 -0.01 1.13
CA ARG A 210 7.48 0.04 2.56
C ARG A 210 8.22 1.21 3.18
N ILE A 211 7.55 1.97 4.04
CA ILE A 211 8.20 2.93 4.92
C ILE A 211 8.34 2.30 6.30
N ILE A 212 9.51 2.40 6.91
CA ILE A 212 9.74 1.87 8.25
C ILE A 212 8.99 2.74 9.25
N SER A 213 7.91 2.18 9.80
CA SER A 213 7.11 2.86 10.82
C SER A 213 7.83 2.84 12.15
N ASP A 214 8.46 1.74 12.52
CA ASP A 214 9.14 1.51 13.80
C ASP A 214 10.42 0.70 13.60
N ALA A 215 11.51 1.15 14.22
CA ALA A 215 12.83 0.52 14.08
C ALA A 215 12.95 -0.76 14.94
N VAL A 216 14.02 -1.53 14.71
CA VAL A 216 14.27 -2.81 15.39
C VAL A 216 14.41 -2.67 16.91
N ASP A 217 15.01 -1.57 17.36
CA ASP A 217 15.30 -1.25 18.75
C ASP A 217 14.13 -0.57 19.48
N GLN A 218 13.03 -0.33 18.76
CA GLN A 218 11.88 0.34 19.31
C GLN A 218 10.74 -0.62 19.64
N PRO A 219 10.34 -0.72 20.93
CA PRO A 219 9.17 -1.49 21.29
C PRO A 219 7.88 -0.78 20.85
N LEU A 220 6.88 -1.58 20.51
CA LEU A 220 5.52 -1.09 20.28
C LEU A 220 4.65 -1.25 21.53
N PRO A 221 3.65 -0.36 21.76
CA PRO A 221 2.70 -0.53 22.85
C PRO A 221 1.97 -1.87 22.74
N LYS A 222 1.85 -2.61 23.84
CA LYS A 222 1.19 -3.94 23.86
C LYS A 222 -0.25 -3.91 23.36
N ASP A 223 -0.94 -2.80 23.60
CA ASP A 223 -2.34 -2.61 23.18
C ASP A 223 -2.50 -2.43 21.66
N LEU A 224 -1.43 -2.07 20.95
CA LEU A 224 -1.47 -1.85 19.49
C LEU A 224 -1.84 -3.13 18.74
N GLU A 225 -1.28 -4.27 19.16
CA GLU A 225 -1.61 -5.58 18.58
C GLU A 225 -3.10 -5.92 18.77
N LYS A 226 -3.63 -5.66 19.97
CA LYS A 226 -5.05 -5.88 20.25
C LYS A 226 -5.95 -4.99 19.39
N MET A 227 -5.56 -3.73 19.16
CA MET A 227 -6.30 -2.82 18.29
C MET A 227 -6.26 -3.26 16.82
N MET A 228 -5.10 -3.69 16.33
CA MET A 228 -4.88 -4.05 14.92
C MET A 228 -5.39 -5.45 14.56
N SER A 229 -5.55 -6.33 15.55
CA SER A 229 -6.22 -7.63 15.36
C SER A 229 -7.75 -7.53 15.21
N GLN A 230 -8.34 -6.34 15.40
CA GLN A 230 -9.77 -6.15 15.21
C GLN A 230 -10.13 -6.16 13.73
N LYS A 231 -11.12 -6.99 13.37
CA LYS A 231 -11.55 -7.19 11.96
C LYS A 231 -12.36 -6.02 11.39
N THR A 232 -12.89 -5.14 12.25
CA THR A 232 -13.75 -4.02 11.86
C THR A 232 -13.21 -2.71 12.41
N THR A 233 -13.45 -1.62 11.68
CA THR A 233 -13.12 -0.26 12.14
C THR A 233 -13.80 0.06 13.47
N SER A 234 -15.05 -0.38 13.66
CA SER A 234 -15.77 -0.22 14.94
C SER A 234 -15.11 -0.99 16.08
N GLY A 235 -14.65 -2.21 15.82
CA GLY A 235 -13.92 -3.02 16.80
C GLY A 235 -12.59 -2.38 17.18
N MET A 236 -11.86 -1.86 16.20
CA MET A 236 -10.60 -1.13 16.41
C MET A 236 -10.80 0.12 17.28
N ILE A 237 -11.82 0.92 17.00
CA ILE A 237 -12.17 2.11 17.79
C ILE A 237 -12.57 1.70 19.21
N GLY A 238 -13.37 0.64 19.36
CA GLY A 238 -13.77 0.12 20.67
C GLY A 238 -12.56 -0.37 21.48
N ALA A 239 -11.62 -1.07 20.86
CA ALA A 239 -10.39 -1.50 21.48
C ALA A 239 -9.53 -0.30 21.92
N ALA A 240 -9.39 0.72 21.07
CA ALA A 240 -8.67 1.95 21.40
C ALA A 240 -9.29 2.69 22.59
N ALA A 241 -10.63 2.84 22.60
CA ALA A 241 -11.36 3.47 23.69
C ALA A 241 -11.19 2.69 25.01
N ALA A 242 -11.29 1.37 24.97
CA ALA A 242 -11.07 0.52 26.13
C ALA A 242 -9.63 0.64 26.68
N THR A 243 -8.63 0.73 25.80
CA THR A 243 -7.24 0.95 26.20
C THR A 243 -7.04 2.30 26.89
N ILE A 244 -7.65 3.37 26.36
CA ILE A 244 -7.60 4.71 26.97
C ILE A 244 -8.29 4.70 28.34
N PHE A 245 -9.45 4.05 28.45
CA PHE A 245 -10.19 3.95 29.71
C PHE A 245 -9.40 3.20 30.79
N ASN A 246 -8.79 2.07 30.43
CA ASN A 246 -8.04 1.23 31.37
C ASN A 246 -6.64 1.78 31.71
N ARG A 247 -6.07 2.62 30.83
CA ARG A 247 -4.74 3.23 31.02
C ARG A 247 -4.76 4.65 30.44
N PRO A 248 -5.12 5.68 31.24
CA PRO A 248 -5.20 7.07 30.78
C PRO A 248 -3.91 7.60 30.15
N GLY A 249 -2.75 7.10 30.58
CA GLY A 249 -1.45 7.40 29.97
C GLY A 249 -1.33 6.99 28.49
N SER A 250 -2.17 6.05 28.02
CA SER A 250 -2.21 5.60 26.62
C SER A 250 -2.67 6.68 25.65
N VAL A 251 -3.34 7.75 26.12
CA VAL A 251 -3.76 8.86 25.24
C VAL A 251 -2.55 9.48 24.55
N LYS A 252 -1.46 9.68 25.29
CA LYS A 252 -0.20 10.21 24.74
C LYS A 252 0.42 9.21 23.75
N ASP A 253 0.39 7.93 24.07
CA ASP A 253 0.88 6.87 23.18
C ASP A 253 0.10 6.88 21.86
N MET A 254 -1.23 6.97 21.91
CA MET A 254 -2.07 7.01 20.71
C MET A 254 -1.86 8.26 19.88
N TRP A 255 -1.74 9.42 20.54
CA TRP A 255 -1.47 10.67 19.85
C TRP A 255 -0.11 10.64 19.14
N ASN A 256 0.91 10.11 19.82
CA ASN A 256 2.24 9.90 19.22
C ASN A 256 2.18 8.94 18.04
N LEU A 257 1.50 7.80 18.18
CA LEU A 257 1.33 6.83 17.08
C LEU A 257 0.64 7.47 15.87
N ASN A 258 -0.43 8.24 16.07
CA ASN A 258 -1.13 8.92 15.00
C ASN A 258 -0.25 9.97 14.30
N SER A 259 0.48 10.78 15.08
CA SER A 259 1.44 11.76 14.54
C SER A 259 2.55 11.08 13.73
N MET A 260 3.07 9.96 14.23
CA MET A 260 4.10 9.17 13.55
C MET A 260 3.57 8.51 12.27
N ALA A 261 2.35 7.98 12.30
CA ALA A 261 1.71 7.39 11.13
C ALA A 261 1.48 8.43 10.02
N ASN A 262 1.03 9.64 10.37
CA ASN A 262 0.87 10.73 9.39
C ASN A 262 2.21 11.13 8.76
N LYS A 263 3.27 11.30 9.57
CA LYS A 263 4.61 11.59 9.03
C LYS A 263 5.13 10.48 8.12
N ALA A 264 4.91 9.21 8.49
CA ALA A 264 5.28 8.07 7.66
C ALA A 264 4.48 8.04 6.35
N SER A 265 3.19 8.41 6.40
CA SER A 265 2.32 8.55 5.22
C SER A 265 2.85 9.62 4.25
N ASP A 266 3.25 10.79 4.78
CA ASP A 266 3.81 11.87 3.96
C ASP A 266 5.11 11.45 3.26
N LEU A 267 6.00 10.77 3.99
CA LEU A 267 7.26 10.24 3.43
C LEU A 267 7.00 9.18 2.37
N LEU A 268 6.08 8.25 2.65
CA LEU A 268 5.68 7.21 1.70
C LEU A 268 5.09 7.83 0.43
N ALA A 269 4.19 8.80 0.57
CA ALA A 269 3.60 9.52 -0.54
C ALA A 269 4.65 10.27 -1.37
N GLY A 270 5.58 10.96 -0.71
CA GLY A 270 6.70 11.63 -1.37
C GLY A 270 7.56 10.66 -2.20
N PHE A 271 7.87 9.50 -1.65
CA PHE A 271 8.62 8.47 -2.38
C PHE A 271 7.81 7.88 -3.54
N LEU A 272 6.53 7.58 -3.33
CA LEU A 272 5.64 7.06 -4.38
C LEU A 272 5.48 8.05 -5.54
N VAL A 273 5.42 9.36 -5.28
CA VAL A 273 5.37 10.38 -6.33
C VAL A 273 6.60 10.31 -7.25
N GLY A 274 7.76 9.90 -6.74
CA GLY A 274 8.95 9.67 -7.56
C GLY A 274 8.94 8.34 -8.32
N VAL A 275 8.37 7.28 -7.74
CA VAL A 275 8.37 5.92 -8.32
C VAL A 275 7.30 5.73 -9.39
N LEU A 276 6.06 6.18 -9.13
CA LEU A 276 4.92 5.87 -10.00
C LEU A 276 5.10 6.36 -11.45
N PRO A 277 5.62 7.58 -11.73
CA PRO A 277 5.86 8.02 -13.10
C PRO A 277 6.85 7.15 -13.87
N GLN A 278 7.85 6.55 -13.20
CA GLN A 278 8.82 5.66 -13.85
C GLN A 278 8.18 4.35 -14.32
N LEU A 279 7.12 3.89 -13.63
CA LEU A 279 6.33 2.75 -14.07
C LEU A 279 5.54 3.09 -15.34
N ASP A 280 5.01 4.31 -15.46
CA ASP A 280 4.31 4.78 -16.66
C ASP A 280 5.24 4.80 -17.88
N SER A 281 6.45 5.33 -17.74
CA SER A 281 7.46 5.29 -18.82
C SER A 281 7.78 3.86 -19.24
N ALA A 282 7.99 2.95 -18.27
CA ALA A 282 8.20 1.53 -18.53
C ALA A 282 6.99 0.85 -19.19
N VAL A 283 5.77 1.31 -18.89
CA VAL A 283 4.53 0.88 -19.55
C VAL A 283 4.46 1.35 -21.00
N ARG A 284 4.85 2.61 -21.26
CA ARG A 284 4.77 3.24 -22.60
C ARG A 284 5.90 2.81 -23.53
N GLY A 285 6.91 2.10 -23.01
CA GLY A 285 8.10 1.71 -23.76
C GLY A 285 9.06 2.88 -24.00
N GLU A 286 8.89 3.96 -23.26
CA GLU A 286 9.79 5.11 -23.28
C GLU A 286 10.98 4.76 -22.38
N SER A 287 12.18 4.66 -22.97
CA SER A 287 13.40 4.53 -22.16
C SER A 287 13.64 5.85 -21.41
N PRO A 288 14.02 5.81 -20.12
CA PRO A 288 14.39 7.02 -19.38
C PRO A 288 15.57 7.75 -20.01
#